data_AF-A0A2N9YFK7-F1
#
_entry.id   AF-A0A2N9YFK7-F1
#
_cell.length_a   1.000
_cell.length_b   1.000
_cell.length_c   1.000
_cell.angle_alpha   90.00
_cell.angle_beta   90.00
_cell.angle_gamma   90.00
#
_symmetry.space_group_name_H-M   'P 1'
#
loop_
_entity.id
_entity.type
_entity.pdbx_description
1 polymer ?
#
loop_
_entity_poly.entity_id
_entity_poly.type
_entity_poly.pdbx_seq_one_letter_code
_entity_poly.pdbx_strand_id
1 'polypeptide(L)'
;MNTIRLLIISIMLGACATPNGEAPSVQHGFSSALTGIGILILSPFQIATGLLEGIASVPYYLATGTRQINEGLVQAQAKITLDDTYESAYGKQLTDVPDNGDTGMVFRRMKHATTFFQKILRQYGVEHSENYYLTSIDTANDAGYTLLAVIYRPYQKIQVIDKYKTDSIRSFTAEDRLFYEPFQVDANKNPLDTVIDWAALPNDSLQTQKAQAVLLTLAANAVVINKRSAEYWQIEKRWLNGEYQVITTQRAQHVQGRMGL
;
A
#
# COMPACT_ATOMS: atom_id res chain seq x y z
N MET A 1 -9.23 69.05 34.57
CA MET A 1 -8.20 68.84 35.62
C MET A 1 -8.71 67.75 36.54
N ASN A 2 -7.94 66.65 36.64
CA ASN A 2 -7.83 65.63 37.69
C ASN A 2 -9.11 65.28 38.48
N THR A 3 -9.54 64.02 38.58
CA THR A 3 -8.82 63.01 39.39
C THR A 3 -9.31 61.57 39.16
N ILE A 4 -8.35 60.67 39.34
CA ILE A 4 -8.41 59.20 39.40
C ILE A 4 -8.99 58.73 40.75
N ARG A 5 -9.49 57.47 40.76
CA ARG A 5 -9.62 56.46 41.86
C ARG A 5 -11.09 56.04 42.07
N LEU A 6 -11.48 54.76 42.17
CA LEU A 6 -11.10 53.70 43.11
C LEU A 6 -11.69 52.36 42.57
N LEU A 7 -10.92 51.27 42.41
CA LEU A 7 -10.90 50.07 43.27
C LEU A 7 -12.28 49.54 43.75
N ILE A 8 -12.59 48.26 43.47
CA ILE A 8 -13.04 47.27 44.47
C ILE A 8 -12.80 45.85 43.94
N ILE A 9 -12.15 45.06 44.80
CA ILE A 9 -11.88 43.63 44.77
C ILE A 9 -13.10 42.89 45.32
N SER A 10 -13.45 41.71 44.78
CA SER A 10 -14.00 40.61 45.59
C SER A 10 -13.85 39.26 44.88
N ILE A 11 -12.94 38.47 45.43
CA ILE A 11 -12.86 37.01 45.36
C ILE A 11 -13.89 36.44 46.36
N MET A 12 -14.56 35.33 46.03
CA MET A 12 -14.97 34.20 46.91
C MET A 12 -15.79 33.21 46.06
N LEU A 13 -15.22 32.06 45.70
CA LEU A 13 -15.29 30.76 46.39
C LEU A 13 -16.67 30.07 46.34
N GLY A 14 -16.73 28.98 45.58
CA GLY A 14 -17.79 27.97 45.60
C GLY A 14 -17.19 26.60 45.27
N ALA A 15 -17.43 25.64 46.15
CA ALA A 15 -16.68 24.41 46.33
C ALA A 15 -17.07 23.23 45.41
N CYS A 16 -16.11 22.28 45.31
CA CYS A 16 -16.20 20.83 45.19
C CYS A 16 -17.46 20.16 44.57
N ALA A 17 -17.25 19.45 43.46
CA ALA A 17 -17.73 18.07 43.29
C ALA A 17 -17.00 17.41 42.10
N THR A 18 -16.27 16.32 42.35
CA THR A 18 -15.93 15.32 41.32
C THR A 18 -17.11 14.37 41.16
N PRO A 19 -17.50 14.06 39.92
CA PRO A 19 -17.91 12.72 39.58
C PRO A 19 -17.01 12.15 38.48
N ASN A 20 -16.54 10.93 38.72
CA ASN A 20 -16.09 10.01 37.68
C ASN A 20 -17.19 9.85 36.63
N GLY A 21 -16.82 9.80 35.35
CA GLY A 21 -17.74 9.46 34.27
C GLY A 21 -17.20 9.91 32.93
N GLU A 22 -16.50 9.01 32.26
CA GLU A 22 -16.35 8.89 30.81
C GLU A 22 -16.36 10.22 30.02
N ALA A 23 -15.15 10.71 29.73
CA ALA A 23 -14.97 11.64 28.63
C ALA A 23 -15.55 11.00 27.35
N PRO A 24 -16.39 11.71 26.59
CA PRO A 24 -16.93 11.16 25.36
C PRO A 24 -15.75 10.86 24.44
N SER A 25 -15.61 9.58 24.09
CA SER A 25 -14.69 9.11 23.07
C SER A 25 -14.92 9.98 21.84
N VAL A 26 -13.92 10.77 21.47
CA VAL A 26 -13.87 11.49 20.21
C VAL A 26 -13.73 10.44 19.11
N GLN A 27 -14.87 9.87 18.73
CA GLN A 27 -15.02 8.91 17.66
C GLN A 27 -15.84 9.54 16.54
N HIS A 28 -15.59 10.80 16.21
CA HIS A 28 -16.18 11.46 15.05
C HIS A 28 -15.13 12.40 14.44
N GLY A 29 -14.37 11.88 13.47
CA GLY A 29 -13.38 12.68 12.72
C GLY A 29 -12.59 11.91 11.66
N PHE A 30 -12.43 10.58 11.82
CA PHE A 30 -11.55 9.78 10.94
C PHE A 30 -12.24 8.66 10.17
N SER A 31 -13.45 8.28 10.58
CA SER A 31 -14.58 8.05 9.69
C SER A 31 -14.35 8.56 8.28
N SER A 32 -14.51 9.87 8.17
CA SER A 32 -14.59 10.66 6.94
C SER A 32 -13.30 10.81 6.13
N ALA A 33 -12.11 10.56 6.68
CA ALA A 33 -10.87 10.77 5.92
C ALA A 33 -10.52 9.56 5.03
N LEU A 34 -10.84 8.34 5.47
CA LEU A 34 -10.73 7.12 4.66
C LEU A 34 -12.08 6.75 4.02
N THR A 35 -13.20 7.09 4.66
CA THR A 35 -14.55 6.97 4.07
C THR A 35 -14.85 8.13 3.09
N GLY A 36 -13.89 9.03 2.90
CA GLY A 36 -13.91 10.15 1.96
C GLY A 36 -13.13 9.90 0.67
N ILE A 37 -12.75 8.64 0.36
CA ILE A 37 -12.59 8.26 -1.04
C ILE A 37 -14.01 8.30 -1.62
N GLY A 38 -14.48 9.49 -1.97
CA GLY A 38 -15.71 9.65 -2.74
C GLY A 38 -15.60 8.78 -4.00
N ILE A 39 -16.74 8.49 -4.63
CA ILE A 39 -16.77 7.81 -5.93
C ILE A 39 -16.09 8.74 -6.95
N LEU A 40 -14.76 8.71 -6.98
CA LEU A 40 -13.91 9.54 -7.80
C LEU A 40 -13.57 8.71 -9.02
N ILE A 41 -14.35 8.95 -10.07
CA ILE A 41 -14.02 8.46 -11.39
C ILE A 41 -12.78 9.23 -11.83
N LEU A 42 -11.65 8.54 -11.97
CA LEU A 42 -10.38 9.17 -12.31
C LEU A 42 -10.40 9.66 -13.76
N SER A 43 -9.88 10.87 -13.96
CA SER A 43 -9.49 11.36 -15.28
C SER A 43 -8.24 10.62 -15.80
N PRO A 44 -7.97 10.64 -17.12
CA PRO A 44 -6.74 10.07 -17.67
C PRO A 44 -5.45 10.63 -17.04
N PHE A 45 -5.45 11.93 -16.70
CA PHE A 45 -4.32 12.57 -16.03
C PHE A 45 -4.11 11.99 -14.61
N GLN A 46 -5.19 11.75 -13.87
CA GLN A 46 -5.11 11.13 -12.55
C GLN A 46 -4.64 9.67 -12.63
N ILE A 47 -5.08 8.92 -13.65
CA ILE A 47 -4.57 7.56 -13.92
C ILE A 47 -3.06 7.61 -14.23
N ALA A 48 -2.62 8.49 -15.14
CA ALA A 48 -1.20 8.67 -15.43
C ALA A 48 -0.37 9.01 -14.18
N THR A 49 -0.92 9.84 -13.30
CA THR A 49 -0.24 10.21 -12.05
C THR A 49 -0.21 9.06 -11.06
N GLY A 50 -1.33 8.34 -10.90
CA GLY A 50 -1.38 7.13 -10.08
C GLY A 50 -0.39 6.06 -10.55
N LEU A 51 -0.22 5.91 -11.86
CA LEU A 51 0.80 5.03 -12.45
C LEU A 51 2.22 5.37 -11.96
N LEU A 52 2.56 6.65 -11.86
CA LEU A 52 3.85 7.12 -11.34
C LEU A 52 3.98 6.88 -9.82
N GLU A 53 2.91 7.11 -9.07
CA GLU A 53 2.88 6.82 -7.63
C GLU A 53 2.95 5.31 -7.33
N GLY A 54 2.58 4.48 -8.30
CA GLY A 54 2.72 3.02 -8.27
C GLY A 54 1.71 2.37 -7.35
N ILE A 55 2.10 1.29 -6.67
CA ILE A 55 1.18 0.42 -5.91
C ILE A 55 0.45 1.14 -4.76
N ALA A 56 0.94 2.29 -4.32
CA ALA A 56 0.25 3.12 -3.32
C ALA A 56 -1.02 3.79 -3.85
N SER A 57 -1.22 3.82 -5.17
CA SER A 57 -2.39 4.43 -5.80
C SER A 57 -3.60 3.50 -5.94
N VAL A 58 -3.46 2.19 -5.64
CA VAL A 58 -4.52 1.18 -5.82
C VAL A 58 -5.89 1.62 -5.29
N PRO A 59 -6.04 2.16 -4.06
CA PRO A 59 -7.35 2.53 -3.52
C PRO A 59 -8.11 3.55 -4.38
N TYR A 60 -7.40 4.45 -5.06
CA TYR A 60 -8.01 5.53 -5.85
C TYR A 60 -8.55 5.07 -7.20
N TYR A 61 -8.11 3.90 -7.68
CA TYR A 61 -8.62 3.30 -8.91
C TYR A 61 -9.94 2.55 -8.68
N LEU A 62 -10.29 2.21 -7.43
CA LEU A 62 -11.36 1.26 -7.14
C LEU A 62 -12.76 1.76 -7.53
N ALA A 63 -12.98 3.07 -7.54
CA ALA A 63 -14.24 3.66 -8.01
C ALA A 63 -14.35 3.72 -9.54
N THR A 64 -13.22 3.64 -10.26
CA THR A 64 -13.18 3.71 -11.73
C THR A 64 -13.44 2.32 -12.34
N GLY A 65 -14.18 2.28 -13.46
CA GLY A 65 -14.45 1.05 -14.20
C GLY A 65 -13.19 0.50 -14.85
N THR A 66 -13.06 -0.83 -14.99
CA THR A 66 -11.83 -1.46 -15.52
C THR A 66 -11.47 -0.99 -16.92
N ARG A 67 -12.45 -0.84 -17.82
CA ARG A 67 -12.22 -0.34 -19.19
C ARG A 67 -11.69 1.08 -19.21
N GLN A 68 -12.25 1.97 -18.39
CA GLN A 68 -11.80 3.35 -18.26
C GLN A 68 -10.39 3.43 -17.64
N ILE A 69 -10.08 2.59 -16.65
CA ILE A 69 -8.72 2.45 -16.13
C ILE A 69 -7.76 2.08 -17.27
N ASN A 70 -8.13 1.08 -18.06
CA ASN A 70 -7.30 0.62 -19.19
C ASN A 70 -7.08 1.72 -20.23
N GLU A 71 -8.14 2.42 -20.64
CA GLU A 71 -8.05 3.55 -21.56
C GLU A 71 -7.12 4.65 -21.02
N GLY A 72 -7.23 4.98 -19.73
CA GLY A 72 -6.32 5.93 -19.09
C GLY A 72 -4.87 5.46 -19.07
N LEU A 73 -4.61 4.17 -18.84
CA LEU A 73 -3.26 3.59 -18.90
C LEU A 73 -2.69 3.62 -20.33
N VAL A 74 -3.51 3.34 -21.34
CA VAL A 74 -3.12 3.46 -22.76
C VAL A 74 -2.78 4.91 -23.10
N GLN A 75 -3.62 5.87 -22.70
CA GLN A 75 -3.37 7.30 -22.90
C GLN A 75 -2.12 7.80 -22.17
N ALA A 76 -1.84 7.23 -20.98
CA ALA A 76 -0.62 7.49 -20.21
C ALA A 76 0.62 6.79 -20.80
N GLN A 77 0.48 6.03 -21.89
CA GLN A 77 1.55 5.24 -22.51
C GLN A 77 2.19 4.26 -21.51
N ALA A 78 1.38 3.68 -20.62
CA ALA A 78 1.81 2.62 -19.72
C ALA A 78 2.43 1.47 -20.53
N LYS A 79 3.54 0.92 -20.04
CA LYS A 79 4.20 -0.20 -20.73
C LYS A 79 3.40 -1.49 -20.60
N ILE A 80 2.68 -1.62 -19.49
CA ILE A 80 1.79 -2.73 -19.19
C ILE A 80 0.44 -2.13 -18.82
N THR A 81 -0.59 -2.46 -19.56
CA THR A 81 -1.96 -1.99 -19.32
C THR A 81 -2.72 -2.94 -18.42
N LEU A 82 -3.97 -2.59 -18.10
CA LEU A 82 -4.83 -3.48 -17.34
C LEU A 82 -5.23 -4.69 -18.18
N ASP A 83 -5.53 -4.49 -19.47
CA ASP A 83 -5.85 -5.58 -20.41
C ASP A 83 -4.73 -6.62 -20.50
N ASP A 84 -3.50 -6.15 -20.66
CA ASP A 84 -2.29 -6.99 -20.66
C ASP A 84 -2.16 -7.82 -19.37
N THR A 85 -2.53 -7.21 -18.24
CA THR A 85 -2.53 -7.88 -16.95
C THR A 85 -3.59 -8.97 -16.88
N TYR A 86 -4.80 -8.72 -17.39
CA TYR A 86 -5.84 -9.74 -17.46
C TYR A 86 -5.46 -10.89 -18.39
N GLU A 87 -4.89 -10.59 -19.55
CA GLU A 87 -4.45 -11.61 -20.49
C GLU A 87 -3.35 -12.48 -19.87
N SER A 88 -2.30 -11.84 -19.33
CA SER A 88 -1.13 -12.54 -18.79
C SER A 88 -1.43 -13.32 -17.51
N ALA A 89 -2.15 -12.71 -16.56
CA ALA A 89 -2.39 -13.29 -15.25
C ALA A 89 -3.57 -14.26 -15.26
N TYR A 90 -4.64 -13.90 -15.98
CA TYR A 90 -5.94 -14.58 -15.90
C TYR A 90 -6.35 -15.28 -17.21
N GLY A 91 -5.60 -15.12 -18.30
CA GLY A 91 -5.92 -15.75 -19.59
C GLY A 91 -7.20 -15.23 -20.22
N LYS A 92 -7.57 -13.96 -19.94
CA LYS A 92 -8.79 -13.31 -20.43
C LYS A 92 -8.45 -11.93 -20.97
N GLN A 93 -9.01 -11.54 -22.10
CA GLN A 93 -9.01 -10.13 -22.51
C GLN A 93 -10.05 -9.37 -21.69
N LEU A 94 -9.80 -8.11 -21.40
CA LEU A 94 -10.69 -7.27 -20.60
C LEU A 94 -12.06 -7.06 -21.26
N THR A 95 -12.12 -7.18 -22.59
CA THR A 95 -13.36 -7.18 -23.38
C THR A 95 -14.29 -8.36 -23.04
N ASP A 96 -13.74 -9.49 -22.61
CA ASP A 96 -14.47 -10.70 -22.22
C ASP A 96 -14.76 -10.78 -20.71
N VAL A 97 -14.34 -9.76 -19.95
CA VAL A 97 -14.49 -9.69 -18.49
C VAL A 97 -15.66 -8.78 -18.12
N PRO A 98 -16.47 -9.12 -17.09
CA PRO A 98 -17.51 -8.23 -16.61
C PRO A 98 -16.95 -6.87 -16.15
N ASP A 99 -17.79 -5.85 -16.11
CA ASP A 99 -17.39 -4.46 -15.80
C ASP A 99 -16.72 -4.30 -14.42
N ASN A 100 -17.05 -5.20 -13.49
CA ASN A 100 -16.44 -5.23 -12.16
C ASN A 100 -15.04 -5.87 -12.15
N GLY A 101 -14.56 -6.43 -13.28
CA GLY A 101 -13.25 -7.07 -13.41
C GLY A 101 -13.17 -8.50 -12.85
N ASP A 102 -14.28 -9.10 -12.46
CA ASP A 102 -14.26 -10.38 -11.78
C ASP A 102 -14.27 -11.55 -12.77
N THR A 103 -13.23 -12.38 -12.73
CA THR A 103 -13.14 -13.65 -13.47
C THR A 103 -13.23 -14.87 -12.53
N GLY A 104 -13.48 -14.65 -11.24
CA GLY A 104 -13.47 -15.67 -10.20
C GLY A 104 -12.08 -16.03 -9.67
N MET A 105 -11.03 -15.28 -10.04
CA MET A 105 -9.65 -15.55 -9.64
C MET A 105 -9.09 -14.44 -8.76
N VAL A 106 -9.06 -14.70 -7.45
CA VAL A 106 -8.40 -13.85 -6.45
C VAL A 106 -7.23 -14.59 -5.79
N PHE A 107 -6.15 -13.87 -5.49
CA PHE A 107 -5.11 -14.38 -4.60
C PHE A 107 -5.38 -13.97 -3.15
N ARG A 108 -5.01 -14.86 -2.23
CA ARG A 108 -5.10 -14.63 -0.76
C ARG A 108 -3.74 -14.62 -0.06
N ARG A 109 -2.68 -14.96 -0.80
CA ARG A 109 -1.31 -15.10 -0.28
C ARG A 109 -0.35 -14.46 -1.28
N MET A 110 0.70 -13.83 -0.78
CA MET A 110 1.74 -13.22 -1.60
C MET A 110 2.48 -14.21 -2.50
N LYS A 111 2.53 -15.50 -2.13
CA LYS A 111 2.98 -16.58 -3.03
C LYS A 111 2.22 -16.58 -4.35
N HIS A 112 0.88 -16.59 -4.29
CA HIS A 112 0.04 -16.59 -5.49
C HIS A 112 0.09 -15.25 -6.23
N ALA A 113 0.08 -14.13 -5.49
CA ALA A 113 0.25 -12.79 -6.07
C ALA A 113 1.54 -12.70 -6.88
N THR A 114 2.65 -13.18 -6.30
CA THR A 114 3.95 -13.26 -6.96
C THR A 114 3.89 -14.13 -8.21
N THR A 115 3.22 -15.28 -8.19
CA THR A 115 3.11 -16.12 -9.40
C THR A 115 2.42 -15.37 -10.54
N PHE A 116 1.33 -14.65 -10.28
CA PHE A 116 0.68 -13.83 -11.31
C PHE A 116 1.58 -12.69 -11.78
N PHE A 117 2.22 -12.00 -10.83
CA PHE A 117 3.15 -10.91 -11.11
C PHE A 117 4.31 -11.32 -12.02
N GLN A 118 4.97 -12.44 -11.70
CA GLN A 118 6.07 -12.97 -12.49
C GLN A 118 5.65 -13.42 -13.89
N LYS A 119 4.41 -13.93 -14.05
CA LYS A 119 3.86 -14.24 -15.39
C LYS A 119 3.75 -12.99 -16.26
N ILE A 120 3.24 -11.89 -15.71
CA ILE A 120 3.14 -10.60 -16.42
C ILE A 120 4.53 -10.13 -16.82
N LEU A 121 5.49 -10.08 -15.89
CA LEU A 121 6.86 -9.66 -16.17
C LEU A 121 7.51 -10.50 -17.28
N ARG A 122 7.32 -11.83 -17.23
CA ARG A 122 7.85 -12.75 -18.25
C ARG A 122 7.24 -12.50 -19.64
N GLN A 123 5.93 -12.28 -19.72
CA GLN A 123 5.26 -11.98 -20.98
C GLN A 123 5.79 -10.68 -21.62
N TYR A 124 6.22 -9.73 -20.79
CA TYR A 124 6.82 -8.46 -21.21
C TYR A 124 8.35 -8.51 -21.38
N GLY A 125 8.95 -9.69 -21.35
CA GLY A 125 10.38 -9.86 -21.61
C GLY A 125 11.29 -9.32 -20.52
N VAL A 126 10.79 -9.14 -19.28
CA VAL A 126 11.63 -8.74 -18.15
C VAL A 126 12.56 -9.90 -17.79
N GLU A 127 13.86 -9.66 -17.93
CA GLU A 127 14.90 -10.63 -17.58
C GLU A 127 14.81 -10.99 -16.09
N HIS A 128 15.08 -12.26 -15.79
CA HIS A 128 15.03 -12.79 -14.43
C HIS A 128 13.71 -12.49 -13.70
N SER A 129 12.58 -12.53 -14.41
CA SER A 129 11.23 -12.32 -13.86
C SER A 129 10.97 -13.08 -12.55
N GLU A 130 11.54 -14.27 -12.39
CA GLU A 130 11.47 -15.14 -11.21
C GLU A 130 12.12 -14.55 -9.94
N ASN A 131 12.95 -13.51 -10.08
CA ASN A 131 13.59 -12.81 -8.98
C ASN A 131 12.75 -11.63 -8.47
N TYR A 132 11.60 -11.33 -9.08
CA TYR A 132 10.71 -10.27 -8.64
C TYR A 132 9.58 -10.82 -7.79
N TYR A 133 9.35 -10.23 -6.62
CA TYR A 133 8.36 -10.69 -5.65
C TYR A 133 7.42 -9.57 -5.24
N LEU A 134 6.14 -9.90 -5.09
CA LEU A 134 5.21 -9.12 -4.28
C LEU A 134 5.25 -9.66 -2.86
N THR A 135 5.57 -8.80 -1.91
CA THR A 135 5.73 -9.14 -0.50
C THR A 135 4.79 -8.32 0.36
N SER A 136 4.52 -8.83 1.57
CA SER A 136 3.67 -8.15 2.53
C SER A 136 4.16 -8.38 3.96
N ILE A 137 4.07 -7.36 4.80
CA ILE A 137 4.17 -7.48 6.25
C ILE A 137 2.77 -7.28 6.82
N ASP A 138 2.23 -8.35 7.40
CA ASP A 138 0.84 -8.47 7.82
C ASP A 138 0.66 -8.36 9.35
N THR A 139 1.66 -7.83 10.06
CA THR A 139 1.63 -7.60 11.51
C THR A 139 0.55 -6.63 11.99
N ALA A 140 0.02 -5.78 11.09
CA ALA A 140 -1.01 -4.81 11.40
C ALA A 140 -2.41 -5.24 10.89
N ASN A 141 -2.59 -6.51 10.55
CA ASN A 141 -3.87 -7.00 10.01
C ASN A 141 -5.05 -6.77 10.96
N ASP A 142 -4.86 -6.98 12.26
CA ASP A 142 -5.87 -6.74 13.29
C ASP A 142 -6.21 -5.25 13.43
N ALA A 143 -5.27 -4.37 13.08
CA ALA A 143 -5.47 -2.93 12.98
C ALA A 143 -6.05 -2.49 11.62
N GLY A 144 -6.29 -3.42 10.70
CA GLY A 144 -6.89 -3.17 9.39
C GLY A 144 -5.92 -2.69 8.30
N TYR A 145 -4.61 -2.84 8.49
CA TYR A 145 -3.60 -2.35 7.54
C TYR A 145 -2.59 -3.42 7.12
N THR A 146 -2.06 -3.29 5.91
CA THR A 146 -0.97 -4.11 5.37
C THR A 146 0.12 -3.23 4.75
N LEU A 147 1.38 -3.62 4.93
CA LEU A 147 2.51 -3.00 4.25
C LEU A 147 2.96 -3.92 3.12
N LEU A 148 2.95 -3.43 1.89
CA LEU A 148 3.33 -4.15 0.69
C LEU A 148 4.65 -3.62 0.15
N ALA A 149 5.40 -4.49 -0.50
CA ALA A 149 6.54 -4.10 -1.31
C ALA A 149 6.64 -4.92 -2.60
N VAL A 150 7.14 -4.28 -3.64
CA VAL A 150 7.66 -4.93 -4.84
C VAL A 150 9.17 -5.01 -4.66
N ILE A 151 9.75 -6.20 -4.70
CA ILE A 151 11.19 -6.39 -4.51
C ILE A 151 11.83 -7.17 -5.64
N TYR A 152 13.12 -6.95 -5.83
CA TYR A 152 14.02 -7.85 -6.54
C TYR A 152 14.88 -8.61 -5.52
N ARG A 153 14.90 -9.94 -5.63
CA ARG A 153 15.69 -10.87 -4.83
C ARG A 153 16.29 -11.96 -5.73
N PRO A 154 17.61 -12.04 -5.88
CA PRO A 154 18.25 -13.02 -6.76
C PRO A 154 18.42 -14.42 -6.12
N TYR A 155 17.92 -14.63 -4.91
CA TYR A 155 18.12 -15.87 -4.15
C TYR A 155 16.78 -16.58 -3.89
N GLN A 156 16.75 -17.88 -4.20
CA GLN A 156 15.59 -18.76 -3.96
C GLN A 156 15.54 -19.32 -2.53
N LYS A 157 16.65 -19.21 -1.80
CA LYS A 157 16.77 -19.51 -0.38
C LYS A 157 17.52 -18.37 0.28
N ILE A 158 16.98 -17.88 1.39
CA ILE A 158 17.57 -16.80 2.18
C ILE A 158 17.87 -17.29 3.58
N GLN A 159 18.92 -16.74 4.18
CA GLN A 159 19.20 -16.88 5.60
C GLN A 159 19.27 -15.48 6.19
N VAL A 160 18.39 -15.20 7.16
CA VAL A 160 18.12 -13.84 7.66
C VAL A 160 17.95 -13.87 9.17
N ILE A 161 18.16 -12.73 9.81
CA ILE A 161 17.74 -12.51 11.20
C ILE A 161 16.22 -12.34 11.22
N ASP A 162 15.52 -13.08 12.08
CA ASP A 162 14.07 -13.00 12.22
C ASP A 162 13.68 -11.59 12.70
N LYS A 163 12.85 -10.89 11.91
CA LYS A 163 12.40 -9.52 12.20
C LYS A 163 11.65 -9.41 13.53
N TYR A 164 11.04 -10.50 13.96
CA TYR A 164 10.20 -10.56 15.15
C TYR A 164 10.94 -11.19 16.35
N LYS A 165 12.12 -11.77 16.12
CA LYS A 165 13.00 -12.38 17.12
C LYS A 165 14.46 -12.11 16.75
N THR A 166 14.97 -10.96 17.17
CA THR A 166 16.24 -10.39 16.71
C THR A 166 17.49 -11.20 17.07
N ASP A 167 17.36 -12.22 17.90
CA ASP A 167 18.40 -13.18 18.29
C ASP A 167 18.37 -14.49 17.50
N SER A 168 17.45 -14.64 16.54
CA SER A 168 17.25 -15.88 15.78
C SER A 168 17.64 -15.74 14.31
N ILE A 169 18.54 -16.60 13.84
CA ILE A 169 18.83 -16.77 12.41
C ILE A 169 17.93 -17.86 11.86
N ARG A 170 17.23 -17.58 10.76
CA ARG A 170 16.31 -18.53 10.11
C ARG A 170 16.59 -18.62 8.62
N SER A 171 16.26 -19.77 8.05
CA SER A 171 16.33 -20.00 6.61
C SER A 171 14.93 -20.10 6.04
N PHE A 172 14.67 -19.42 4.92
CA PHE A 172 13.40 -19.44 4.22
C PHE A 172 13.59 -19.74 2.73
N THR A 173 12.59 -20.39 2.15
CA THR A 173 12.44 -20.74 0.73
C THR A 173 11.07 -20.32 0.24
N ALA A 174 10.80 -20.40 -1.06
CA ALA A 174 9.47 -20.09 -1.63
C ALA A 174 8.30 -20.94 -1.08
N GLU A 175 8.56 -21.98 -0.29
CA GLU A 175 7.53 -22.72 0.44
C GLU A 175 7.14 -22.06 1.78
N ASP A 176 8.01 -21.22 2.33
CA ASP A 176 7.80 -20.54 3.61
C ASP A 176 7.03 -19.23 3.43
N ARG A 177 6.01 -18.99 4.28
CA ARG A 177 5.26 -17.72 4.28
C ARG A 177 6.18 -16.51 4.41
N LEU A 178 7.14 -16.60 5.35
CA LEU A 178 8.07 -15.51 5.67
C LEU A 178 9.09 -15.23 4.55
N PHE A 179 9.21 -16.12 3.57
CA PHE A 179 9.97 -15.78 2.36
C PHE A 179 9.33 -14.62 1.60
N TYR A 180 8.00 -14.43 1.71
CA TYR A 180 7.30 -13.32 1.06
C TYR A 180 7.22 -12.07 1.96
N GLU A 181 8.18 -11.90 2.85
CA GLU A 181 8.50 -10.62 3.50
C GLU A 181 9.80 -10.06 2.89
N PRO A 182 9.96 -8.73 2.82
CA PRO A 182 11.20 -8.11 2.34
C PRO A 182 12.28 -8.10 3.42
N PHE A 183 13.55 -8.30 3.06
CA PHE A 183 14.69 -8.28 3.98
C PHE A 183 15.81 -7.42 3.42
N GLN A 184 16.23 -6.41 4.17
CA GLN A 184 17.28 -5.49 3.73
C GLN A 184 18.63 -6.20 3.56
N VAL A 185 18.95 -7.08 4.52
CA VAL A 185 20.23 -7.79 4.57
C VAL A 185 20.05 -9.26 4.94
N ASP A 186 21.00 -10.09 4.54
CA ASP A 186 21.14 -11.46 4.99
C ASP A 186 21.71 -11.55 6.42
N ALA A 187 21.85 -12.76 6.95
CA ALA A 187 22.44 -13.00 8.28
C ALA A 187 23.90 -12.56 8.42
N ASN A 188 24.61 -12.38 7.30
CA ASN A 188 25.99 -11.90 7.23
C ASN A 188 26.07 -10.39 7.00
N LYS A 189 24.93 -9.67 7.00
CA LYS A 189 24.80 -8.23 6.75
C LYS A 189 25.07 -7.81 5.31
N ASN A 190 25.06 -8.73 4.35
CA ASN A 190 25.11 -8.38 2.92
C ASN A 190 23.74 -7.90 2.45
N PRO A 191 23.65 -6.91 1.55
CA PRO A 191 22.38 -6.51 0.92
C PRO A 191 21.68 -7.71 0.28
N LEU A 192 20.38 -7.85 0.56
CA LEU A 192 19.57 -8.98 0.10
C LEU A 192 18.51 -8.54 -0.91
N ASP A 193 17.54 -7.74 -0.49
CA ASP A 193 16.48 -7.27 -1.37
C ASP A 193 16.72 -5.84 -1.86
N THR A 194 16.33 -5.59 -3.11
CA THR A 194 16.17 -4.23 -3.64
C THR A 194 14.69 -3.91 -3.73
N VAL A 195 14.25 -2.83 -3.08
CA VAL A 195 12.84 -2.40 -3.10
C VAL A 195 12.59 -1.49 -4.30
N ILE A 196 11.60 -1.86 -5.09
CA ILE A 196 11.21 -1.21 -6.34
C ILE A 196 10.07 -0.23 -6.09
N ASP A 197 9.09 -0.65 -5.30
CA ASP A 197 7.94 0.14 -4.92
C ASP A 197 7.33 -0.38 -3.61
N TRP A 198 6.50 0.43 -2.95
CA TRP A 198 5.83 0.05 -1.71
C TRP A 198 4.53 0.81 -1.48
N ALA A 199 3.68 0.23 -0.64
CA ALA A 199 2.45 0.86 -0.17
C ALA A 199 2.08 0.39 1.22
N ALA A 200 1.57 1.32 2.03
CA ALA A 200 0.82 1.01 3.24
C ALA A 200 -0.66 1.23 2.91
N LEU A 201 -1.46 0.16 2.96
CA LEU A 201 -2.86 0.18 2.50
C LEU A 201 -3.81 -0.37 3.58
N PRO A 202 -5.06 0.10 3.62
CA PRO A 202 -6.14 -0.60 4.30
C PRO A 202 -6.37 -2.00 3.70
N ASN A 203 -6.71 -2.98 4.54
CA ASN A 203 -6.86 -4.38 4.12
C ASN A 203 -8.02 -4.62 3.14
N ASP A 204 -9.06 -3.79 3.20
CA ASP A 204 -10.20 -3.85 2.28
C ASP A 204 -9.84 -3.44 0.84
N SER A 205 -8.74 -2.70 0.66
CA SER A 205 -8.32 -2.15 -0.63
C SER A 205 -7.84 -3.22 -1.62
N LEU A 206 -7.70 -4.49 -1.21
CA LEU A 206 -7.22 -5.61 -2.04
C LEU A 206 -8.18 -6.80 -2.10
N GLN A 207 -9.42 -6.65 -1.64
CA GLN A 207 -10.36 -7.77 -1.53
C GLN A 207 -10.96 -8.23 -2.87
N THR A 208 -10.98 -7.36 -3.88
CA THR A 208 -11.58 -7.65 -5.18
C THR A 208 -10.52 -8.03 -6.21
N GLN A 209 -10.89 -8.85 -7.19
CA GLN A 209 -9.99 -9.17 -8.31
C GLN A 209 -9.58 -7.90 -9.07
N LYS A 210 -10.48 -6.92 -9.24
CA LYS A 210 -10.14 -5.62 -9.85
C LYS A 210 -9.00 -4.94 -9.11
N ALA A 211 -9.08 -4.83 -7.79
CA ALA A 211 -8.03 -4.22 -6.98
C ALA A 211 -6.70 -4.96 -7.12
N GLN A 212 -6.75 -6.29 -7.13
CA GLN A 212 -5.59 -7.15 -7.30
C GLN A 212 -4.96 -7.02 -8.69
N ALA A 213 -5.78 -6.92 -9.75
CA ALA A 213 -5.32 -6.67 -11.10
C ALA A 213 -4.62 -5.30 -11.19
N VAL A 214 -5.22 -4.24 -10.64
CA VAL A 214 -4.61 -2.91 -10.58
C VAL A 214 -3.28 -2.95 -9.83
N LEU A 215 -3.21 -3.64 -8.68
CA LEU A 215 -1.95 -3.83 -7.94
C LEU A 215 -0.88 -4.48 -8.82
N LEU A 216 -1.21 -5.58 -9.51
CA LEU A 216 -0.29 -6.29 -10.40
C LEU A 216 0.18 -5.40 -11.56
N THR A 217 -0.73 -4.66 -12.20
CA THR A 217 -0.40 -3.73 -13.29
C THR A 217 0.55 -2.64 -12.83
N LEU A 218 0.26 -1.99 -11.71
CA LEU A 218 1.10 -0.91 -11.17
C LEU A 218 2.46 -1.42 -10.71
N ALA A 219 2.51 -2.58 -10.05
CA ALA A 219 3.76 -3.22 -9.67
C ALA A 219 4.64 -3.56 -10.88
N ALA A 220 4.04 -4.09 -11.95
CA ALA A 220 4.78 -4.45 -13.15
C ALA A 220 5.31 -3.22 -13.88
N ASN A 221 4.52 -2.15 -13.95
CA ASN A 221 5.00 -0.87 -14.46
C ASN A 221 6.16 -0.31 -13.62
N ALA A 222 6.10 -0.40 -12.29
CA ALA A 222 7.19 0.05 -11.42
C ALA A 222 8.51 -0.69 -11.72
N VAL A 223 8.45 -1.98 -12.06
CA VAL A 223 9.62 -2.77 -12.49
C VAL A 223 10.16 -2.25 -13.82
N VAL A 224 9.34 -2.17 -14.86
CA VAL A 224 9.80 -1.84 -16.23
C VAL A 224 10.27 -0.39 -16.37
N ILE A 225 9.78 0.53 -15.53
CA ILE A 225 10.31 1.91 -15.46
C ILE A 225 11.52 2.06 -14.53
N ASN A 226 12.00 0.95 -13.95
CA ASN A 226 13.14 0.92 -13.02
C ASN A 226 12.97 1.80 -11.78
N LYS A 227 11.76 1.83 -11.19
CA LYS A 227 11.51 2.53 -9.93
C LYS A 227 12.38 1.96 -8.81
N ARG A 228 12.75 2.81 -7.86
CA ARG A 228 13.51 2.45 -6.65
C ARG A 228 12.94 3.21 -5.46
N SER A 229 12.73 2.49 -4.36
CA SER A 229 12.20 3.04 -3.12
C SER A 229 13.11 2.70 -1.93
N ALA A 230 14.26 3.35 -1.88
CA ALA A 230 15.25 3.13 -0.82
C ALA A 230 14.72 3.52 0.58
N GLU A 231 13.75 4.43 0.64
CA GLU A 231 13.07 4.87 1.86
C GLU A 231 12.26 3.76 2.54
N TYR A 232 11.90 2.69 1.82
CA TYR A 232 11.11 1.58 2.36
C TYR A 232 11.68 1.02 3.67
N TRP A 233 12.99 0.90 3.79
CA TRP A 233 13.61 0.32 4.98
C TRP A 233 13.42 1.16 6.25
N GLN A 234 13.24 2.48 6.11
CA GLN A 234 12.85 3.33 7.24
C GLN A 234 11.37 3.16 7.56
N ILE A 235 10.52 3.02 6.54
CA ILE A 235 9.09 2.77 6.69
C ILE A 235 8.84 1.42 7.39
N GLU A 236 9.52 0.36 6.98
CA GLU A 236 9.43 -0.96 7.60
C GLU A 236 9.74 -0.89 9.10
N LYS A 237 10.82 -0.20 9.50
CA LYS A 237 11.18 -0.05 10.92
C LYS A 237 10.08 0.63 11.72
N ARG A 238 9.52 1.73 11.18
CA ARG A 238 8.40 2.45 11.80
C ARG A 238 7.15 1.56 11.87
N TRP A 239 6.88 0.78 10.83
CA TRP A 239 5.76 -0.16 10.77
C TRP A 239 5.85 -1.22 11.85
N LEU A 240 7.02 -1.85 12.00
CA LEU A 240 7.28 -2.85 13.03
C LEU A 240 7.21 -2.26 14.45
N ASN A 241 7.45 -0.96 14.60
CA ASN A 241 7.32 -0.23 15.87
C ASN A 241 5.89 0.25 16.18
N GLY A 242 4.90 -0.09 15.36
CA GLY A 242 3.50 0.24 15.65
C GLY A 242 2.95 1.45 14.89
N GLU A 243 3.73 2.12 14.04
CA GLU A 243 3.32 3.37 13.37
C GLU A 243 2.45 3.15 12.12
N TYR A 244 1.79 2.00 11.98
CA TYR A 244 1.05 1.59 10.77
C TYR A 244 0.00 2.61 10.31
N GLN A 245 -0.80 3.16 11.23
CA GLN A 245 -1.82 4.16 10.89
C GLN A 245 -1.20 5.48 10.41
N VAL A 246 -0.12 5.93 11.08
CA VAL A 246 0.57 7.18 10.73
C VAL A 246 1.21 7.07 9.35
N ILE A 247 1.89 5.95 9.08
CA ILE A 247 2.51 5.66 7.77
C ILE A 247 1.44 5.63 6.68
N THR A 248 0.34 4.90 6.91
CA THR A 248 -0.76 4.78 5.94
C THR A 248 -1.36 6.16 5.64
N THR A 249 -1.60 6.98 6.66
CA THR A 249 -2.16 8.33 6.51
C THR A 249 -1.23 9.26 5.74
N GLN A 250 0.06 9.30 6.12
CA GLN A 250 1.07 10.10 5.43
C GLN A 250 1.20 9.70 3.97
N ARG A 251 1.21 8.39 3.69
CA ARG A 251 1.30 7.87 2.32
C ARG A 251 0.04 8.21 1.51
N ALA A 252 -1.14 8.07 2.10
CA ALA A 252 -2.40 8.43 1.46
C ALA A 252 -2.45 9.93 1.08
N GLN A 253 -2.15 10.82 2.03
CA GLN A 253 -2.11 12.27 1.81
C GLN A 253 -1.11 12.65 0.72
N HIS A 254 0.06 12.02 0.72
CA HIS A 254 1.05 12.23 -0.34
C HIS A 254 0.49 11.86 -1.71
N VAL A 255 -0.06 10.65 -1.86
CA VAL A 255 -0.61 10.17 -3.14
C VAL A 255 -1.79 11.03 -3.61
N GLN A 256 -2.71 11.41 -2.71
CA GLN A 256 -3.81 12.31 -3.02
C GLN A 256 -3.31 13.66 -3.55
N GLY A 257 -2.36 14.29 -2.85
CA GLY A 257 -1.79 15.57 -3.27
C GLY A 257 -1.09 15.49 -4.63
N ARG A 258 -0.45 14.34 -4.94
CA ARG A 258 0.18 14.10 -6.24
C ARG A 258 -0.87 13.94 -7.34
N MET A 259 -1.94 13.18 -7.07
CA MET A 259 -3.03 12.94 -8.01
C MET A 259 -4.00 14.12 -8.14
N GLY A 260 -3.91 15.14 -7.29
CA GLY A 260 -4.83 16.28 -7.29
C GLY A 260 -6.25 15.90 -6.83
N LEU A 261 -6.34 15.07 -5.78
CA LEU A 261 -7.59 14.63 -5.13
C LEU A 261 -7.84 15.38 -3.82
#